data_AF-A0A839S2S2-F1
#
_entry.id   AF-A0A839S2S2-F1
#
_cell.length_a   1.000
_cell.length_b   1.000
_cell.length_c   1.000
_cell.angle_alpha   90.00
_cell.angle_beta   90.00
_cell.angle_gamma   90.00
#
_symmetry.space_group_name_H-M   'P 1'
#
loop_
_entity.id
_entity.type
_entity.pdbx_description
1 polymer ?
#
loop_
_entity_poly.entity_id
_entity_poly.type
_entity_poly.pdbx_seq_one_letter_code
_entity_poly.pdbx_strand_id
1 'polypeptide(L)'
;MSRQFDPEQIAELATKIGKLKDNFSKASTDLGDGDPGGAYGHLKNAASAGETMRHFYSGVNSELSAGANLVDSASRALAEAAERMRGDEDAGVHTFGGTDPERA
;
A
#
# COMPACT_ATOMS: atom_id res chain seq x y z
N MET A 1 3.67 -23.92 -22.30
CA MET A 1 4.54 -22.96 -21.61
C MET A 1 3.90 -22.62 -20.27
N SER A 2 4.54 -22.93 -19.14
CA SER A 2 4.10 -22.40 -17.84
C SER A 2 4.50 -20.93 -17.76
N ARG A 3 3.56 -20.04 -17.46
CA ARG A 3 3.85 -18.61 -17.26
C ARG A 3 4.91 -18.45 -16.18
N GLN A 4 5.87 -17.55 -16.40
CA GLN A 4 6.85 -17.19 -15.37
C GLN A 4 6.21 -16.29 -14.29
N PHE A 5 5.14 -15.56 -14.64
CA PHE A 5 4.36 -14.71 -13.74
C PHE A 5 2.87 -14.83 -14.04
N ASP A 6 2.09 -15.09 -13.00
CA ASP A 6 0.63 -15.29 -13.10
C ASP A 6 -0.10 -13.98 -12.70
N PRO A 7 -0.92 -13.39 -13.60
CA PRO A 7 -1.63 -12.15 -13.30
C PRO A 7 -2.59 -12.29 -12.10
N GLU A 8 -3.13 -13.47 -11.83
CA GLU A 8 -3.97 -13.70 -10.64
C GLU A 8 -3.13 -13.61 -9.35
N GLN A 9 -1.93 -14.18 -9.35
CA GLN A 9 -1.00 -14.09 -8.21
C GLN A 9 -0.51 -12.66 -7.98
N ILE A 10 -0.29 -11.89 -9.04
CA ILE A 10 0.07 -10.47 -8.94
C ILE A 10 -1.10 -9.65 -8.38
N ALA A 11 -2.33 -9.91 -8.81
CA ALA A 11 -3.52 -9.25 -8.29
C ALA A 11 -3.79 -9.61 -6.81
N GLU A 12 -3.56 -10.87 -6.42
CA GLU A 12 -3.60 -11.26 -5.01
C GLU A 12 -2.54 -10.53 -4.18
N LEU A 13 -1.31 -10.43 -4.70
CA LEU A 13 -0.23 -9.69 -4.05
C LEU A 13 -0.59 -8.21 -3.91
N ALA A 14 -1.14 -7.59 -4.96
CA ALA A 14 -1.65 -6.23 -4.91
C ALA A 14 -2.70 -6.06 -3.81
N THR A 15 -3.62 -7.00 -3.66
CA THR A 15 -4.64 -6.99 -2.59
C THR A 15 -4.02 -7.13 -1.21
N LYS A 16 -3.05 -8.04 -1.02
CA LYS A 16 -2.34 -8.23 0.24
C LYS A 16 -1.54 -6.98 0.62
N ILE A 17 -0.91 -6.34 -0.36
CA ILE A 17 -0.21 -5.06 -0.19
C ILE A 17 -1.21 -3.95 0.12
N GLY A 18 -2.33 -3.85 -0.59
CA GLY A 18 -3.37 -2.87 -0.28
C GLY A 18 -3.85 -2.94 1.17
N LYS A 19 -4.00 -4.15 1.74
CA LYS A 19 -4.37 -4.33 3.16
C LYS A 19 -3.31 -3.84 4.15
N LEU A 20 -2.04 -3.72 3.76
CA LEU A 20 -1.00 -3.14 4.63
C LEU A 20 -1.26 -1.65 4.87
N LYS A 21 -1.89 -0.93 3.94
CA LYS A 21 -2.33 0.46 4.14
C LYS A 21 -3.29 0.58 5.33
N ASP A 22 -4.23 -0.35 5.45
CA ASP A 22 -5.20 -0.37 6.56
C ASP A 22 -4.47 -0.59 7.88
N ASN A 23 -3.44 -1.44 7.90
CA ASN A 23 -2.61 -1.67 9.08
C ASN A 23 -1.79 -0.43 9.47
N PHE A 24 -1.22 0.31 8.51
CA PHE A 24 -0.55 1.58 8.79
C PHE A 24 -1.51 2.63 9.35
N SER A 25 -2.71 2.74 8.75
CA SER A 25 -3.75 3.67 9.19
C SER A 25 -4.26 3.33 10.58
N LYS A 26 -4.45 2.03 10.86
CA LYS A 26 -4.80 1.53 12.18
C LYS A 26 -3.69 1.77 13.19
N ALA A 27 -2.44 1.48 12.85
CA ALA A 27 -1.30 1.74 13.72
C ALA A 27 -1.20 3.23 14.09
N SER A 28 -1.45 4.13 13.13
CA SER A 28 -1.49 5.57 13.40
C SER A 28 -2.64 5.97 14.34
N THR A 29 -3.83 5.39 14.13
CA THR A 29 -5.00 5.61 15.00
C THR A 29 -4.76 5.08 16.41
N ASP A 30 -4.23 3.86 16.53
CA ASP A 30 -3.94 3.19 17.81
C ASP A 30 -2.81 3.89 18.58
N LEU A 31 -1.85 4.49 17.87
CA LEU A 31 -0.78 5.31 18.45
C LEU A 31 -1.33 6.64 18.99
N GLY A 32 -2.32 7.23 18.30
CA GLY A 32 -2.93 8.51 18.65
C GLY A 32 -1.98 9.71 18.49
N ASP A 33 -2.36 10.83 19.09
CA ASP A 33 -1.70 12.13 18.86
C ASP A 33 -0.52 12.38 19.80
N GLY A 34 -0.25 11.43 20.71
CA GLY A 34 0.74 11.59 21.76
C GLY A 34 0.42 12.72 22.72
N ASP A 35 -0.85 13.10 22.84
CA ASP A 35 -1.28 14.11 23.82
C ASP A 35 -1.16 13.51 25.23
N PRO A 36 -0.22 14.01 26.05
CA PRO A 36 -0.08 13.52 27.42
C PRO A 36 -1.20 14.04 28.34
N GLY A 37 -2.09 14.91 27.83
CA GLY A 37 -3.15 15.54 28.61
C GLY A 37 -2.56 16.30 29.80
N GLY A 38 -3.06 15.99 31.00
CA GLY A 38 -2.58 16.56 32.26
C GLY A 38 -1.35 15.87 32.87
N ALA A 39 -0.82 14.81 32.24
CA ALA A 39 0.20 13.94 32.86
C ALA A 39 1.51 14.69 33.21
N TYR A 40 1.83 15.74 32.46
CA TYR A 40 2.99 16.58 32.75
C TYR A 40 2.68 17.79 33.64
N GLY A 41 1.41 18.12 33.91
CA GLY A 41 1.04 19.30 34.69
C GLY A 41 1.54 20.63 34.08
N HIS A 42 1.40 21.73 34.83
CA HIS A 42 1.69 23.09 34.33
C HIS A 42 3.13 23.57 34.60
N LEU A 43 4.02 22.71 35.09
CA LEU A 43 5.40 23.09 35.36
C LEU A 43 6.18 23.24 34.04
N LYS A 44 6.98 24.32 33.92
CA LYS A 44 7.67 24.70 32.68
C LYS A 44 8.51 23.58 32.05
N ASN A 45 9.16 22.75 32.87
CA ASN A 45 9.99 21.62 32.44
C ASN A 45 9.15 20.43 31.94
N ALA A 46 7.92 20.32 32.42
CA ALA A 46 7.02 19.24 32.08
C ALA A 46 6.17 19.60 30.85
N ALA A 47 5.85 20.90 30.67
CA ALA A 47 5.32 21.43 29.43
C ALA A 47 6.25 21.13 28.22
N SER A 48 7.57 21.28 28.37
CA SER A 48 8.51 20.95 27.28
C SER A 48 8.61 19.44 27.01
N ALA A 49 8.46 18.60 28.04
CA ALA A 49 8.39 17.15 27.87
C ALA A 49 7.13 16.74 27.09
N GLY A 50 5.98 17.35 27.40
CA GLY A 50 4.73 17.10 26.68
C GLY A 50 4.74 17.61 25.23
N GLU A 51 5.42 18.72 24.95
CA GLU A 51 5.66 19.18 23.58
C GLU A 51 6.59 18.22 22.80
N THR A 52 7.67 17.75 23.44
CA THR A 52 8.58 16.77 22.84
C THR A 52 7.87 15.46 22.49
N MET A 53 7.00 14.96 23.39
CA MET A 53 6.17 13.78 23.11
C MET A 53 5.24 14.02 21.92
N ARG A 54 4.49 15.13 21.90
CA ARG A 54 3.60 15.43 20.77
C ARG A 54 4.33 15.52 19.44
N HIS A 55 5.52 16.11 19.41
CA HIS A 55 6.36 16.11 18.21
C HIS A 55 6.83 14.73 17.81
N PHE A 56 7.24 13.89 18.76
CA PHE A 56 7.64 12.51 18.48
C PHE A 56 6.48 11.73 17.84
N TYR A 57 5.29 11.75 18.46
CA TYR A 57 4.10 11.06 17.95
C TYR A 57 3.66 11.60 16.60
N SER A 58 3.68 12.92 16.42
CA SER A 58 3.40 13.55 15.11
C SER A 58 4.39 13.08 14.03
N GLY A 59 5.68 12.95 14.37
CA GLY A 59 6.70 12.43 13.46
C GLY A 59 6.43 10.98 13.08
N VAL A 60 6.15 10.11 14.06
CA VAL A 60 5.81 8.70 13.80
C VAL A 60 4.56 8.57 12.94
N ASN A 61 3.51 9.33 13.22
CA ASN A 61 2.27 9.33 12.41
C ASN A 61 2.53 9.79 10.97
N SER A 62 3.43 10.75 10.76
CA SER A 62 3.86 11.16 9.41
C SER A 62 4.53 10.02 8.65
N GLU A 63 5.44 9.29 9.29
CA GLU A 63 6.12 8.12 8.69
C GLU A 63 5.14 6.97 8.39
N LEU A 64 4.18 6.70 9.30
CA LEU A 64 3.13 5.71 9.07
C LEU A 64 2.24 6.11 7.87
N SER A 65 1.91 7.40 7.74
CA SER A 65 1.16 7.93 6.60
C SER A 65 1.95 7.79 5.28
N ALA A 66 3.25 8.10 5.30
CA ALA A 66 4.13 7.90 4.14
C ALA A 66 4.20 6.42 3.73
N GLY A 67 4.33 5.51 4.69
CA GLY A 67 4.27 4.06 4.47
C GLY A 67 2.94 3.62 3.85
N ALA A 68 1.81 4.11 4.37
CA ALA A 68 0.48 3.83 3.81
C ALA A 68 0.37 4.27 2.34
N ASN A 69 0.89 5.46 1.99
CA ASN A 69 0.85 5.99 0.63
C ASN A 69 1.74 5.20 -0.34
N LEU A 70 2.94 4.77 0.11
CA LEU A 70 3.84 3.96 -0.69
C LEU A 70 3.20 2.61 -1.04
N VAL A 71 2.59 1.98 -0.03
CA VAL A 71 1.93 0.69 -0.15
C VAL A 71 0.67 0.78 -1.02
N ASP A 72 -0.13 1.83 -0.88
CA ASP A 72 -1.29 2.10 -1.76
C ASP A 72 -0.82 2.25 -3.22
N SER A 73 0.23 3.03 -3.46
CA SER A 73 0.81 3.22 -4.79
C SER A 73 1.34 1.92 -5.40
N ALA A 74 2.06 1.12 -4.60
CA ALA A 74 2.57 -0.19 -5.02
C ALA A 74 1.42 -1.16 -5.35
N SER A 75 0.36 -1.19 -4.55
CA SER A 75 -0.82 -2.03 -4.81
C SER A 75 -1.49 -1.66 -6.14
N ARG A 76 -1.63 -0.37 -6.44
CA ARG A 76 -2.22 0.12 -7.69
C ARG A 76 -1.36 -0.24 -8.89
N ALA A 77 -0.05 -0.04 -8.80
CA ALA A 77 0.88 -0.39 -9.86
C ALA A 77 0.87 -1.90 -10.17
N LEU A 78 0.80 -2.75 -9.13
CA LEU A 78 0.69 -4.19 -9.30
C LEU A 78 -0.66 -4.61 -9.92
N ALA A 79 -1.76 -3.99 -9.51
CA ALA A 79 -3.07 -4.25 -10.09
C ALA A 79 -3.10 -3.85 -11.58
N GLU A 80 -2.57 -2.68 -11.93
CA GLU A 80 -2.47 -2.21 -13.32
C GLU A 80 -1.57 -3.12 -14.16
N ALA A 81 -0.46 -3.62 -13.60
CA ALA A 81 0.39 -4.59 -14.27
C ALA A 81 -0.34 -5.92 -14.53
N ALA A 82 -1.10 -6.43 -13.55
CA ALA A 82 -1.90 -7.64 -13.71
C ALA A 82 -3.01 -7.48 -14.76
N GLU A 83 -3.63 -6.30 -14.86
CA GLU A 83 -4.60 -5.99 -15.90
C GLU A 83 -3.97 -5.92 -17.29
N ARG A 84 -2.82 -5.24 -17.43
CA ARG A 84 -2.07 -5.22 -18.70
C ARG A 84 -1.71 -6.62 -19.17
N MET A 85 -1.19 -7.47 -18.27
CA MET A 85 -0.85 -8.85 -18.60
C MET A 85 -2.05 -9.64 -19.12
N ARG A 86 -3.24 -9.46 -18.53
CA ARG A 86 -4.47 -10.08 -19.03
C ARG A 86 -4.88 -9.56 -20.42
N GLY A 87 -4.78 -8.25 -20.65
CA GLY A 87 -5.09 -7.65 -21.95
C GLY A 87 -4.14 -8.10 -23.07
N ASP A 88 -2.84 -8.16 -22.79
CA ASP A 88 -1.83 -8.65 -23.73
C ASP A 88 -2.03 -10.13 -24.07
N GLU A 89 -2.50 -10.93 -23.10
CA GLU A 89 -2.83 -12.33 -23.30
C GLU A 89 -4.07 -12.51 -24.19
N ASP A 90 -5.15 -11.79 -23.93
CA ASP A 90 -6.35 -11.85 -24.79
C ASP A 90 -6.01 -11.41 -26.22
N ALA A 91 -5.23 -10.34 -26.38
CA ALA A 91 -4.75 -9.90 -27.69
C ALA A 91 -3.87 -10.97 -28.35
N GLY A 92 -2.94 -11.58 -27.62
CA GLY A 92 -2.10 -12.67 -28.12
C GLY A 92 -2.91 -13.91 -28.54
N VAL A 93 -3.90 -14.33 -27.75
CA VAL A 93 -4.80 -15.44 -28.10
C VAL A 93 -5.60 -15.11 -29.36
N HIS A 94 -6.13 -13.89 -29.49
CA HIS A 94 -6.83 -13.47 -30.70
C HIS A 94 -5.93 -13.40 -31.95
N THR A 95 -4.65 -13.02 -31.78
CA THR A 95 -3.73 -12.83 -32.91
C THR A 95 -3.06 -14.15 -33.34
N PHE A 96 -2.74 -15.04 -32.40
CA PHE A 96 -2.07 -16.32 -32.66
C PHE A 96 -3.04 -17.52 -32.73
N GLY A 97 -4.22 -17.43 -32.11
CA GLY A 97 -5.28 -18.45 -32.20
C GLY A 97 -6.23 -18.25 -33.38
N GLY A 98 -6.18 -17.11 -34.06
CA GLY A 98 -7.03 -16.78 -35.22
C GLY A 98 -6.51 -17.28 -36.58
N THR A 99 -5.31 -17.86 -36.64
CA THR A 99 -4.78 -18.48 -37.86
C THR A 99 -4.95 -19.99 -37.79
N ASP A 100 -6.15 -20.48 -38.15
CA ASP A 100 -6.28 -21.81 -38.74
C ASP A 100 -5.48 -21.82 -40.06
N PRO A 101 -4.45 -22.68 -40.21
CA PRO A 101 -3.76 -22.86 -41.47
C PRO A 101 -4.59 -23.77 -42.39
N GLU A 102 -5.81 -23.35 -42.74
CA GLU A 102 -6.61 -23.96 -43.79
C GLU A 102 -7.17 -22.88 -44.71
N ARG A 103 -6.30 -22.33 -45.58
CA ARG A 103 -6.59 -21.86 -46.96
C ARG A 103 -5.54 -20.86 -47.44
N ALA A 104 -4.52 -21.36 -48.14
CA ALA A 104 -4.06 -20.87 -49.45
C ALA A 104 -2.98 -21.83 -49.99
#